data_AF-A0A7C6WRY2-F1
#
_entry.id   AF-A0A7C6WRY2-F1
#
_cell.length_a   1.000
_cell.length_b   1.000
_cell.length_c   1.000
_cell.angle_alpha   90.00
_cell.angle_beta   90.00
_cell.angle_gamma   90.00
#
_symmetry.space_group_name_H-M   'P 1'
#
loop_
_entity.id
_entity.type
_entity.pdbx_description
1 polymer ?
#
loop_
_entity_poly.entity_id
_entity_poly.type
_entity_poly.pdbx_seq_one_letter_code
_entity_poly.pdbx_strand_id
1 'polypeptide(L)' 'MLEWLRDDPQGFLLFMLYRAPAVLIALTLHEYAHGYMAYRAGDPTAKQLGRLSFNPLKHLDLWGTISMF' A
#
# COMPACT_ATOMS: atom_id res chain seq x y z
N MET A 1 15.51 3.58 14.22
CA MET A 1 15.38 2.64 13.09
C MET A 1 16.73 2.41 12.42
N LEU A 2 17.43 3.47 12.01
CA LEU A 2 18.81 3.37 11.48
C LEU A 2 19.82 2.88 12.53
N GLU A 3 19.68 3.27 13.80
CA GLU A 3 20.54 2.74 14.87
C GLU A 3 20.29 1.26 15.13
N TRP A 4 19.04 0.82 15.10
CA TRP A 4 18.70 -0.60 15.25
C TRP A 4 19.25 -1.47 14.11
N LEU A 5 19.23 -0.94 12.88
CA LEU A 5 19.89 -1.59 11.74
C LEU A 5 21.41 -1.75 11.95
N ARG A 6 22.05 -0.81 12.67
CA ARG A 6 23.48 -0.87 12.98
C ARG A 6 23.79 -1.84 14.13
N ASP A 7 22.98 -1.81 15.19
CA ASP A 7 23.24 -2.54 16.43
C ASP A 7 22.78 -4.01 16.37
N ASP A 8 21.68 -4.30 15.66
CA ASP A 8 21.17 -5.65 15.41
C ASP A 8 20.55 -5.74 14.00
N PRO A 9 21.40 -5.94 12.97
CA PRO A 9 20.92 -6.02 11.59
C PRO A 9 19.98 -7.22 11.37
N GLN A 10 20.13 -8.31 12.13
CA GLN A 10 19.34 -9.53 11.94
C GLN A 10 17.91 -9.35 12.47
N GLY A 11 17.75 -8.86 13.70
CA GLY A 11 16.45 -8.55 14.27
C GLY A 11 15.73 -7.46 13.48
N PHE A 12 16.48 -6.45 13.00
CA PHE A 12 15.93 -5.43 12.10
C PHE A 12 15.36 -6.04 10.80
N LEU A 13 16.11 -6.93 10.13
CA LEU A 13 15.66 -7.58 8.90
C LEU A 13 14.43 -8.47 9.12
N LEU A 14 14.41 -9.25 10.21
CA LEU A 14 13.24 -10.05 10.60
C LEU A 14 12.02 -9.16 10.84
N PHE A 15 12.19 -8.06 11.56
CA PHE A 15 11.12 -7.10 11.81
C PHE A 15 10.56 -6.52 10.50
N MET A 16 11.43 -6.10 9.58
CA MET A 16 11.02 -5.59 8.27
C MET A 16 10.32 -6.67 7.43
N LEU A 17 10.82 -7.90 7.47
CA LEU A 17 10.27 -9.03 6.71
C LEU A 17 8.82 -9.33 7.10
N TYR A 18 8.47 -9.26 8.38
CA TYR A 18 7.07 -9.47 8.82
C TYR A 18 6.18 -8.26 8.59
N ARG A 19 6.73 -7.05 8.77
CA ARG A 19 5.93 -5.82 8.73
C ARG A 19 5.61 -5.37 7.31
N ALA A 20 6.57 -5.46 6.39
CA ALA A 20 6.40 -4.97 5.03
C ALA A 20 5.22 -5.63 4.30
N PRO A 21 5.03 -6.97 4.31
CA PRO A 21 3.87 -7.61 3.69
C PRO A 21 2.54 -7.17 4.31
N ALA A 22 2.48 -7.05 5.64
CA ALA A 22 1.28 -6.62 6.34
C ALA A 22 0.86 -5.19 5.93
N VAL A 23 1.84 -4.28 5.86
CA VAL A 23 1.61 -2.89 5.43
C VAL A 23 1.18 -2.85 3.95
N LEU A 24 1.83 -3.61 3.07
CA LEU A 24 1.49 -3.65 1.65
C LEU A 24 0.06 -4.15 1.42
N ILE A 25 -0.36 -5.19 2.15
CA ILE A 25 -1.73 -5.70 2.07
C ILE A 25 -2.72 -4.66 2.59
N ALA A 26 -2.45 -4.06 3.75
CA ALA A 26 -3.31 -3.04 4.33
C ALA A 26 -3.50 -1.83 3.39
N LEU A 27 -2.41 -1.34 2.80
CA LEU A 27 -2.42 -0.26 1.81
C LEU A 27 -3.24 -0.65 0.57
N THR A 28 -3.02 -1.84 0.03
CA THR A 28 -3.74 -2.33 -1.15
C THR A 28 -5.24 -2.35 -0.93
N LEU A 29 -5.69 -2.83 0.24
CA LEU A 29 -7.10 -2.89 0.58
C LEU A 29 -7.69 -1.51 0.83
N HIS A 30 -6.92 -0.60 1.45
CA HIS A 30 -7.34 0.78 1.69
C HIS A 30 -7.63 1.52 0.39
N GLU A 31 -6.66 1.54 -0.54
CA GLU A 31 -6.81 2.21 -1.84
C GLU A 31 -7.86 1.55 -2.72
N TYR A 32 -7.96 0.21 -2.67
CA TYR A 32 -9.03 -0.51 -3.34
C TYR A 32 -10.41 -0.09 -2.82
N ALA A 33 -10.57 0.08 -1.50
CA ALA A 33 -11.84 0.48 -0.91
C ALA A 33 -12.25 1.89 -1.36
N HIS A 34 -11.32 2.85 -1.37
CA HIS A 34 -11.56 4.20 -1.91
C HIS A 34 -11.98 4.16 -3.36
N GLY A 35 -11.19 3.49 -4.21
CA GLY A 35 -11.49 3.36 -5.62
C GLY A 35 -12.82 2.66 -5.88
N TYR A 36 -13.15 1.64 -5.09
CA TYR A 36 -14.41 0.90 -5.19
C TYR A 36 -15.61 1.77 -4.80
N MET A 37 -15.51 2.55 -3.72
CA MET A 37 -16.57 3.48 -3.32
C MET A 37 -16.75 4.61 -4.33
N ALA A 38 -15.65 5.18 -4.85
CA ALA A 38 -15.70 6.18 -5.93
C ALA A 38 -16.37 5.62 -7.19
N TYR A 39 -16.00 4.39 -7.59
CA TYR A 39 -16.65 3.69 -8.70
C TYR A 39 -18.14 3.47 -8.48
N ARG A 40 -18.55 3.08 -7.26
CA ARG A 40 -19.96 2.95 -6.90
C ARG A 40 -20.70 4.29 -6.86
N ALA A 41 -20.00 5.38 -6.54
CA ALA A 41 -20.53 6.75 -6.59
C ALA A 41 -20.56 7.32 -8.03
N GLY A 42 -20.04 6.58 -9.01
CA GLY A 42 -20.09 6.96 -10.43
C GLY A 42 -18.80 7.54 -11.00
N ASP A 43 -17.71 7.61 -10.24
CA ASP A 43 -16.38 7.99 -10.75
C ASP A 43 -15.63 6.77 -11.30
N PRO A 44 -15.48 6.63 -12.63
CA PRO A 44 -14.83 5.47 -13.23
C PRO A 44 -13.30 5.53 -13.22
N THR A 45 -12.68 6.61 -12.70
CA THR A 45 -11.23 6.88 -12.83
C THR A 45 -10.38 5.71 -12.33
N ALA A 46 -10.60 5.24 -11.10
CA ALA A 46 -9.83 4.13 -10.54
C ALA A 46 -9.98 2.82 -11.33
N LYS A 47 -11.17 2.58 -11.90
CA LYS A 47 -11.43 1.41 -12.75
C LYS A 47 -10.72 1.53 -14.10
N GLN A 48 -10.80 2.69 -14.75
CA GLN A 48 -10.18 2.94 -16.05
C GLN A 48 -8.64 2.88 -15.98
N LEU A 49 -8.06 3.37 -14.89
CA LEU A 49 -6.62 3.25 -14.61
C LEU A 49 -6.19 1.83 -14.21
N GLY A 50 -7.13 0.89 -14.12
CA GLY A 50 -6.85 -0.49 -13.72
C GLY A 50 -6.37 -0.64 -12.27
N ARG A 51 -6.68 0.35 -11.42
CA ARG A 51 -6.32 0.42 -9.99
C ARG A 51 -7.30 -0.32 -9.07
N LEU A 52 -8.48 -0.71 -9.56
CA LEU A 52 -9.34 -1.69 -8.88
C LEU A 52 -8.75 -3.10 -8.95
N SER A 53 -7.63 -3.31 -8.25
CA SER A 53 -6.84 -4.54 -8.29
C SER A 53 -6.28 -4.85 -6.91
N PHE A 54 -6.12 -6.13 -6.58
CA PHE A 54 -5.39 -6.57 -5.38
C PHE A 54 -3.88 -6.68 -5.61
N ASN A 55 -3.36 -6.18 -6.74
CA ASN A 55 -1.93 -6.12 -6.98
C ASN A 55 -1.34 -4.89 -6.25
N PRO A 56 -0.54 -5.06 -5.18
CA PRO A 56 0.04 -3.96 -4.43
C PRO A 56 0.87 -3.02 -5.31
N LEU A 57 1.54 -3.56 -6.34
CA LEU A 57 2.38 -2.78 -7.25
C LEU A 57 1.58 -1.72 -8.04
N LYS A 58 0.26 -1.90 -8.19
CA LYS A 58 -0.61 -0.93 -8.88
C LYS A 58 -1.04 0.26 -8.01
N HIS A 59 -0.74 0.20 -6.72
CA HIS A 59 -1.06 1.23 -5.72
C HIS A 59 0.19 1.94 -5.19
N LEU A 60 1.38 1.41 -5.51
CA LEU A 60 2.66 2.00 -5.13
C LEU A 60 3.07 3.08 -6.14
N ASP A 61 2.38 4.22 -6.08
CA ASP A 61 2.76 5.42 -6.81
C ASP A 61 2.57 6.67 -5.95
N LEU A 62 3.13 7.79 -6.41
CA LEU A 62 3.13 9.04 -5.65
C LEU A 62 1.69 9.50 -5.34
N TRP A 63 0.75 9.31 -6.26
CA TRP A 63 -0.64 9.67 -6.04
C TRP A 63 -1.33 8.72 -5.06
N GLY A 64 -1.09 7.41 -5.17
CA GLY A 64 -1.55 6.42 -4.19
C GLY A 64 -0.99 6.68 -2.77
N THR A 65 0.21 7.24 -2.68
CA THR A 65 0.81 7.61 -1.38
C THR A 65 0.19 8.88 -0.81
N ILE A 66 -0.25 9.80 -1.66
CA ILE A 66 -0.95 11.03 -1.25
C ILE A 66 -2.39 10.72 -0.83
N SER A 67 -3.08 9.79 -1.50
CA SER A 67 -4.46 9.40 -1.17
C SER A 67 -4.61 8.56 0.11
N MET A 68 -3.49 8.17 0.72
CA MET A 68 -3.43 7.43 1.99
C MET A 68 -3.79 8.28 3.23
N PHE A 69 -4.04 9.58 3.08
CA PHE A 69 -4.42 10.53 4.13
C PHE A 69 -5.80 11.15 3.87
#